data_AF-A0A936CX98-F1
#
_entry.id   AF-A0A936CX98-F1
#
_cell.length_a   1.000
_cell.length_b   1.000
_cell.length_c   1.000
_cell.angle_alpha   90.00
_cell.angle_beta   90.00
_cell.angle_gamma   90.00
#
_symmetry.space_group_name_H-M   'P 1'
#
loop_
_entity.id
_entity.type
_entity.pdbx_description
1 polymer ?
#
loop_
_entity_poly.entity_id
_entity_poly.type
_entity_poly.pdbx_seq_one_letter_code
_entity_poly.pdbx_strand_id
1 'polypeptide(L)'
;MASMPRRLPIVLSILVPLLLSTTTGTAAAGSLDLPVQGHGLSFGNSPVFTGLRLNLSDRDLVDIKGVTISLWAPRGEPSGSIRGLALGLVGTAPRRFEGLTVNLVGAGADQVSGIAIGGLGVGCADFEGVGIGGLGIGGDRLQGVMLGGLGIGGDDLTGIMAGGLGVGGDRLTGLFVGGLGVGGDDLTGLFVGGLGVGGDRVTGAALAIGGLGAERFEGLAACGAYLRGQELDGVGIGAYNRIGGRVDGLQIGILNFARELHGVQVGLLNYAGNNRRGTKWLPGFNCHFGD
;
A
#
# COMPACT_ATOMS: atom_id res chain seq x y z
N MET A 1 35.14 -47.59 -66.64
CA MET A 1 34.98 -46.14 -66.41
C MET A 1 34.23 -45.93 -65.10
N ALA A 2 34.64 -44.90 -64.37
CA ALA A 2 34.45 -44.65 -62.94
C ALA A 2 33.03 -44.83 -62.36
N SER A 3 33.02 -45.38 -61.15
CA SER A 3 32.00 -45.27 -60.12
C SER A 3 31.89 -43.86 -59.56
N MET A 4 30.68 -43.36 -59.28
CA MET A 4 30.43 -42.58 -58.06
C MET A 4 28.95 -42.61 -57.65
N PRO A 5 28.64 -42.81 -56.36
CA PRO A 5 27.28 -43.00 -55.85
C PRO A 5 26.62 -41.71 -55.35
N ARG A 6 25.28 -41.66 -55.45
CA ARG A 6 24.42 -40.76 -54.66
C ARG A 6 24.64 -41.01 -53.16
N ARG A 7 25.19 -40.04 -52.42
CA ARG A 7 25.12 -39.99 -50.95
C ARG A 7 24.95 -38.56 -50.46
N LEU A 8 23.68 -38.15 -50.33
CA LEU A 8 23.22 -37.12 -49.41
C LEU A 8 21.78 -37.57 -49.07
N PRO A 9 21.52 -38.19 -47.90
CA PRO A 9 21.31 -37.45 -46.65
C PRO A 9 21.59 -38.30 -45.39
N ILE A 10 22.78 -38.21 -44.79
CA ILE A 10 23.02 -38.82 -43.46
C ILE A 10 23.55 -37.78 -42.48
N VAL A 11 24.18 -36.70 -42.97
CA VAL A 11 24.71 -35.65 -42.11
C VAL A 11 23.61 -34.80 -41.45
N LEU A 12 22.45 -34.62 -42.10
CA LEU A 12 21.34 -33.84 -41.53
C LEU A 12 20.56 -34.60 -40.44
N SER A 13 20.58 -35.94 -40.47
CA SER A 13 19.87 -36.79 -39.49
C SER A 13 20.66 -37.01 -38.20
N ILE A 14 21.98 -36.75 -38.22
CA ILE A 14 22.86 -36.90 -37.06
C ILE A 14 23.13 -35.55 -36.37
N LEU A 15 22.97 -34.42 -37.07
CA LEU A 15 23.13 -33.10 -36.46
C LEU A 15 21.97 -32.69 -35.53
N VAL A 16 20.76 -33.20 -35.77
CA VAL A 16 19.61 -32.92 -34.89
C VAL A 16 19.74 -33.62 -33.53
N PRO A 17 20.14 -34.90 -33.42
CA PRO A 17 20.41 -35.52 -32.11
C PRO A 17 21.67 -35.00 -31.42
N LEU A 18 22.69 -34.56 -32.18
CA LEU A 18 23.98 -34.16 -31.59
C LEU A 18 23.93 -32.77 -30.94
N LEU A 19 23.12 -31.84 -31.46
CA LEU A 19 22.83 -30.57 -30.75
C LEU A 19 21.96 -30.75 -29.49
N LEU A 20 21.29 -31.89 -29.33
CA LEU A 20 20.52 -32.23 -28.12
C LEU A 20 21.36 -32.94 -27.05
N SER A 21 22.61 -33.32 -27.35
CA SER A 21 23.43 -34.16 -26.45
C SER A 21 24.31 -33.39 -25.47
N THR A 22 24.39 -32.06 -25.59
CA THR A 22 25.08 -31.18 -24.61
C THR A 22 24.14 -30.36 -23.74
N THR A 23 22.83 -30.49 -23.94
CA THR A 23 21.83 -29.94 -23.01
C THR A 23 21.46 -31.05 -22.04
N THR A 24 22.03 -31.02 -20.84
CA THR A 24 21.43 -31.69 -19.68
C THR A 24 20.13 -30.98 -19.34
N GLY A 25 19.12 -31.15 -20.19
CA GLY A 25 17.74 -30.77 -19.88
C GLY A 25 17.25 -31.79 -18.86
N THR A 26 17.27 -31.42 -17.58
CA THR A 26 16.51 -32.14 -16.58
C THR A 26 15.04 -31.95 -16.93
N ALA A 27 14.43 -32.95 -17.57
CA ALA A 27 12.98 -33.09 -17.65
C ALA A 27 12.44 -33.46 -16.26
N ALA A 28 12.58 -32.54 -15.31
CA ALA A 28 12.08 -32.65 -13.96
C ALA A 28 11.07 -31.52 -13.76
N ALA A 29 9.84 -31.88 -13.40
CA ALA A 29 8.72 -30.96 -13.13
C ALA A 29 8.10 -30.25 -14.35
N GLY A 30 7.74 -30.99 -15.41
CA GLY A 30 6.83 -30.45 -16.45
C GLY A 30 7.32 -29.17 -17.14
N SER A 31 8.64 -28.93 -17.13
CA SER A 31 9.31 -27.83 -17.82
C SER A 31 10.31 -28.34 -18.85
N LEU A 32 10.54 -27.52 -19.87
CA LEU A 32 11.62 -27.65 -20.84
C LEU A 32 12.57 -26.48 -20.64
N ASP A 33 13.74 -26.78 -20.09
CA ASP A 33 14.78 -25.80 -19.81
C ASP A 33 15.87 -25.90 -20.87
N LEU A 34 16.17 -24.78 -21.53
CA LEU A 34 17.21 -24.62 -22.54
C LEU A 34 18.35 -23.76 -21.96
N PRO A 35 19.25 -24.35 -21.15
CA PRO A 35 20.34 -23.64 -20.50
C PRO A 35 21.51 -23.35 -21.46
N VAL A 36 22.09 -22.15 -21.33
CA VAL A 36 23.35 -21.71 -21.94
C VAL A 36 24.16 -20.94 -20.89
N GLN A 37 25.25 -21.53 -20.40
CA GLN A 37 26.22 -20.88 -19.49
C GLN A 37 25.59 -20.23 -18.22
N GLY A 38 24.65 -20.91 -17.57
CA GLY A 38 24.04 -20.46 -16.31
C GLY A 38 22.82 -19.55 -16.45
N HIS A 39 22.44 -19.20 -17.69
CA HIS A 39 21.19 -18.53 -18.03
C HIS A 39 20.44 -19.35 -19.09
N GLY A 40 19.13 -19.20 -19.24
CA GLY A 40 18.43 -19.93 -20.30
C GLY A 40 17.01 -19.47 -20.57
N LEU A 41 16.33 -20.26 -21.39
CA LEU A 41 14.90 -20.17 -21.64
C LEU A 41 14.20 -21.37 -20.99
N SER A 42 13.23 -21.14 -20.12
CA SER A 42 12.40 -22.18 -19.50
C SER A 42 10.96 -22.06 -20.00
N PHE A 43 10.40 -23.19 -20.43
CA PHE A 43 8.97 -23.33 -20.72
C PHE A 43 8.35 -24.28 -19.71
N GLY A 44 7.42 -23.80 -18.89
CA GLY A 44 6.73 -24.58 -17.87
C GLY A 44 7.24 -24.33 -16.45
N ASN A 45 6.87 -25.23 -15.54
CA ASN A 45 7.07 -25.03 -14.11
C ASN A 45 8.44 -25.51 -13.61
N SER A 46 9.51 -24.78 -13.94
CA SER A 46 10.83 -25.01 -13.33
C SER A 46 10.91 -24.33 -11.95
N PRO A 47 11.14 -25.06 -10.83
CA PRO A 47 11.20 -24.49 -9.48
C PRO A 47 12.42 -23.62 -9.19
N VAL A 48 13.55 -23.92 -9.84
CA VAL A 48 14.82 -23.18 -9.72
C VAL A 48 15.29 -22.83 -11.12
N PHE A 49 15.35 -21.54 -11.45
CA PHE A 49 15.70 -21.13 -12.79
C PHE A 49 16.35 -19.75 -12.83
N THR A 50 17.28 -19.55 -13.77
CA THR A 50 17.89 -18.25 -14.05
C THR A 50 17.78 -17.95 -15.54
N GLY A 51 17.10 -16.85 -15.90
CA GLY A 51 16.90 -16.45 -17.29
C GLY A 51 15.47 -15.98 -17.60
N LEU A 52 14.96 -16.37 -18.77
CA LEU A 52 13.59 -16.09 -19.21
C LEU A 52 12.71 -17.32 -18.99
N ARG A 53 11.65 -17.20 -18.20
CA ARG A 53 10.72 -18.28 -17.86
C ARG A 53 9.31 -17.94 -18.34
N LEU A 54 8.76 -18.80 -19.17
CA LEU A 54 7.38 -18.76 -19.64
C LEU A 54 6.62 -19.89 -18.97
N ASN A 55 5.67 -19.55 -18.11
CA ASN A 55 4.91 -20.53 -17.34
C ASN A 55 3.40 -20.31 -17.49
N LEU A 56 2.65 -21.42 -17.52
CA LEU A 56 1.20 -21.35 -17.46
C LEU A 56 0.72 -21.06 -16.03
N SER A 57 1.26 -21.76 -15.03
CA SER A 57 0.81 -21.68 -13.64
C SER A 57 1.93 -22.13 -12.71
N ASP A 58 2.25 -21.31 -11.72
CA ASP A 58 3.33 -21.55 -10.77
C ASP A 58 2.96 -22.60 -9.73
N ARG A 59 3.90 -23.48 -9.39
CA ARG A 59 3.77 -24.47 -8.31
C ARG A 59 5.13 -24.76 -7.69
N ASP A 60 5.16 -24.89 -6.36
CA ASP A 60 6.33 -25.30 -5.58
C ASP A 60 7.59 -24.52 -5.96
N LEU A 61 7.45 -23.19 -6.06
CA LEU A 61 8.51 -22.30 -6.49
C LEU A 61 9.61 -22.28 -5.42
N VAL A 62 10.87 -22.19 -5.84
CA VAL A 62 12.03 -22.16 -4.91
C VAL A 62 12.86 -20.89 -5.11
N ASP A 63 13.53 -20.73 -6.25
CA ASP A 63 14.34 -19.53 -6.54
C ASP A 63 14.38 -19.26 -8.04
N ILE A 64 13.75 -18.16 -8.45
CA ILE A 64 13.73 -17.71 -9.85
C ILE A 64 14.45 -16.37 -9.94
N LYS A 65 15.39 -16.28 -10.88
CA LYS A 65 16.15 -15.06 -11.17
C LYS A 65 15.98 -14.67 -12.64
N GLY A 66 15.47 -13.47 -12.91
CA GLY A 66 15.36 -12.94 -14.27
C GLY A 66 13.94 -12.53 -14.62
N VAL A 67 13.47 -12.92 -15.80
CA VAL A 67 12.17 -12.52 -16.35
C VAL A 67 11.22 -13.70 -16.31
N THR A 68 10.08 -13.57 -15.64
CA THR A 68 9.02 -14.58 -15.58
C THR A 68 7.74 -14.06 -16.18
N ILE A 69 7.10 -14.85 -17.04
CA ILE A 69 5.75 -14.59 -17.55
C ILE A 69 4.86 -15.74 -17.10
N SER A 70 3.84 -15.44 -16.29
CA SER A 70 2.88 -16.42 -15.75
C SER A 70 1.46 -16.10 -16.22
N LEU A 71 0.82 -17.05 -16.91
CA LEU A 71 -0.49 -16.81 -17.56
C LEU A 71 -1.70 -17.10 -16.67
N TRP A 72 -1.54 -17.84 -15.59
CA TRP A 72 -2.64 -18.30 -14.75
C TRP A 72 -2.27 -18.30 -13.27
N ALA A 73 -3.29 -18.40 -12.42
CA ALA A 73 -3.14 -18.44 -10.98
C ALA A 73 -2.17 -19.56 -10.56
N PRO A 74 -1.32 -19.30 -9.54
CA PRO A 74 -0.48 -20.32 -8.93
C PRO A 74 -1.33 -21.42 -8.30
N ARG A 75 -0.76 -22.64 -8.22
CA ARG A 75 -1.38 -23.81 -7.60
C ARG A 75 -0.65 -24.16 -6.33
N GLY A 76 -1.38 -24.22 -5.22
CA GLY A 76 -0.83 -24.48 -3.90
C GLY A 76 -0.48 -23.20 -3.16
N GLU A 77 0.20 -23.34 -2.04
CA GLU A 77 0.57 -22.24 -1.16
C GLU A 77 1.72 -21.39 -1.75
N PRO A 78 1.77 -20.08 -1.43
CA PRO A 78 2.90 -19.23 -1.77
C PRO A 78 4.23 -19.84 -1.30
N SER A 79 5.16 -20.00 -2.25
CA SER A 79 6.45 -20.63 -2.02
C SER A 79 7.55 -19.94 -2.84
N GLY A 80 8.78 -20.04 -2.34
CA GLY A 80 9.98 -19.58 -3.04
C GLY A 80 10.12 -18.06 -3.18
N SER A 81 11.16 -17.68 -3.93
CA SER A 81 11.46 -16.29 -4.24
C SER A 81 11.58 -16.04 -5.74
N ILE A 82 11.07 -14.90 -6.18
CA ILE A 82 11.30 -14.36 -7.53
C ILE A 82 12.09 -13.06 -7.39
N ARG A 83 13.23 -13.00 -8.10
CA ARG A 83 14.09 -11.82 -8.21
C ARG A 83 14.16 -11.37 -9.67
N GLY A 84 13.70 -10.16 -9.95
CA GLY A 84 13.75 -9.55 -11.28
C GLY A 84 12.40 -9.03 -11.75
N LEU A 85 11.97 -9.44 -12.94
CA LEU A 85 10.76 -8.94 -13.58
C LEU A 85 9.73 -10.07 -13.70
N ALA A 86 8.52 -9.84 -13.18
CA ALA A 86 7.40 -10.77 -13.31
C ALA A 86 6.20 -10.12 -14.02
N LEU A 87 5.73 -10.76 -15.08
CA LEU A 87 4.52 -10.38 -15.81
C LEU A 87 3.47 -11.46 -15.59
N GLY A 88 2.35 -11.11 -14.97
CA GLY A 88 1.25 -12.04 -14.74
C GLY A 88 -0.04 -11.63 -15.44
N LEU A 89 -0.75 -12.58 -16.03
CA LEU A 89 -2.13 -12.31 -16.42
C LEU A 89 -3.02 -12.33 -15.16
N VAL A 90 -3.04 -13.45 -14.45
CA VAL A 90 -3.82 -13.59 -13.21
C VAL A 90 -2.99 -13.22 -11.97
N GLY A 91 -1.70 -13.56 -11.99
CA GLY A 91 -0.76 -13.21 -10.92
C GLY A 91 0.37 -14.24 -10.79
N THR A 92 1.42 -13.84 -10.09
CA THR A 92 2.39 -14.76 -9.47
C THR A 92 2.16 -14.70 -7.96
N ALA A 93 2.31 -15.82 -7.24
CA ALA A 93 2.28 -15.83 -5.77
C ALA A 93 3.55 -16.46 -5.19
N PRO A 94 4.72 -15.82 -5.37
CA PRO A 94 5.89 -16.20 -4.60
C PRO A 94 5.67 -15.82 -3.13
N ARG A 95 6.39 -16.48 -2.22
CA ARG A 95 6.48 -16.00 -0.84
C ARG A 95 7.22 -14.67 -0.77
N ARG A 96 8.29 -14.53 -1.56
CA ARG A 96 9.09 -13.30 -1.62
C ARG A 96 9.27 -12.83 -3.06
N PHE A 97 8.94 -11.57 -3.30
CA PHE A 97 9.18 -10.91 -4.57
C PHE A 97 10.15 -9.75 -4.39
N GLU A 98 11.17 -9.66 -5.24
CA GLU A 98 12.12 -8.55 -5.26
C GLU A 98 12.34 -8.08 -6.70
N GLY A 99 11.94 -6.84 -7.01
CA GLY A 99 12.08 -6.25 -8.34
C GLY A 99 10.81 -5.59 -8.87
N LEU A 100 10.40 -5.90 -10.10
CA LEU A 100 9.22 -5.31 -10.76
C LEU A 100 8.18 -6.38 -11.10
N THR A 101 6.98 -6.27 -10.54
CA THR A 101 5.84 -7.13 -10.91
C THR A 101 4.72 -6.31 -11.56
N VAL A 102 4.20 -6.81 -12.68
CA VAL A 102 3.06 -6.23 -13.39
C VAL A 102 2.05 -7.34 -13.65
N ASN A 103 0.89 -7.26 -12.99
CA ASN A 103 -0.17 -8.26 -13.09
C ASN A 103 -1.48 -7.61 -13.52
N LEU A 104 -2.21 -8.20 -14.46
CA LEU A 104 -3.50 -7.66 -14.91
C LEU A 104 -4.59 -7.82 -13.85
N VAL A 105 -4.65 -8.97 -13.18
CA VAL A 105 -5.64 -9.23 -12.13
C VAL A 105 -5.07 -8.83 -10.77
N GLY A 106 -4.10 -9.56 -10.23
CA GLY A 106 -3.53 -9.21 -8.92
C GLY A 106 -2.07 -9.57 -8.78
N ALA A 107 -1.32 -8.72 -8.07
CA ALA A 107 0.01 -9.06 -7.57
C ALA A 107 -0.15 -9.57 -6.13
N GLY A 108 0.06 -10.87 -5.90
CA GLY A 108 -0.02 -11.47 -4.56
C GLY A 108 1.35 -11.95 -4.12
N ALA A 109 1.85 -11.58 -2.94
CA ALA A 109 3.04 -12.21 -2.35
C ALA A 109 3.14 -11.86 -0.87
N ASP A 110 3.62 -12.77 -0.02
CA ASP A 110 3.75 -12.47 1.42
C ASP A 110 4.68 -11.28 1.62
N GLN A 111 5.81 -11.22 0.91
CA GLN A 111 6.75 -10.11 0.96
C GLN A 111 7.02 -9.55 -0.43
N VAL A 112 6.86 -8.24 -0.60
CA VAL A 112 7.20 -7.52 -1.83
C VAL A 112 8.22 -6.43 -1.52
N SER A 113 9.34 -6.44 -2.25
CA SER A 113 10.33 -5.36 -2.25
C SER A 113 10.53 -4.85 -3.68
N GLY A 114 10.23 -3.58 -3.94
CA GLY A 114 10.37 -2.96 -5.26
C GLY A 114 9.07 -2.35 -5.79
N ILE A 115 8.72 -2.64 -7.05
CA ILE A 115 7.58 -2.05 -7.75
C ILE A 115 6.53 -3.12 -8.03
N ALA A 116 5.29 -2.89 -7.60
CA ALA A 116 4.16 -3.76 -7.91
C ALA A 116 3.02 -2.99 -8.56
N ILE A 117 2.58 -3.48 -9.72
CA ILE A 117 1.42 -2.97 -10.45
C ILE A 117 0.41 -4.10 -10.57
N GLY A 118 -0.76 -3.94 -9.95
CA GLY A 118 -1.88 -4.87 -10.02
C GLY A 118 -3.10 -4.21 -10.64
N GLY A 119 -3.59 -4.72 -11.77
CA GLY A 119 -4.72 -4.12 -12.48
C GLY A 119 -6.03 -4.15 -11.70
N LEU A 120 -6.28 -5.16 -10.85
CA LEU A 120 -7.28 -5.08 -9.78
C LEU A 120 -6.66 -4.70 -8.44
N GLY A 121 -5.50 -5.24 -8.08
CA GLY A 121 -4.88 -4.86 -6.80
C GLY A 121 -3.58 -5.56 -6.46
N VAL A 122 -2.99 -5.11 -5.37
CA VAL A 122 -1.79 -5.71 -4.77
C VAL A 122 -2.17 -6.23 -3.38
N GLY A 123 -1.89 -7.49 -3.11
CA GLY A 123 -2.12 -8.15 -1.83
C GLY A 123 -0.83 -8.73 -1.28
N CYS A 124 -0.45 -8.33 -0.07
CA CYS A 124 0.81 -8.76 0.55
C CYS A 124 0.72 -8.75 2.07
N ALA A 125 1.63 -9.42 2.78
CA ALA A 125 1.76 -9.19 4.23
C ALA A 125 2.69 -7.99 4.46
N ASP A 126 3.89 -8.01 3.89
CA ASP A 126 4.86 -6.92 3.94
C ASP A 126 5.12 -6.35 2.54
N PHE A 127 5.08 -5.03 2.40
CA PHE A 127 5.43 -4.31 1.18
C PHE A 127 6.43 -3.20 1.45
N GLU A 128 7.52 -3.16 0.69
CA GLU A 128 8.47 -2.06 0.68
C GLU A 128 8.73 -1.58 -0.75
N GLY A 129 8.32 -0.34 -1.07
CA GLY A 129 8.64 0.30 -2.35
C GLY A 129 7.47 1.09 -2.98
N VAL A 130 7.17 0.83 -4.26
CA VAL A 130 6.12 1.53 -5.02
C VAL A 130 5.00 0.58 -5.42
N GLY A 131 3.78 0.86 -4.97
CA GLY A 131 2.59 0.06 -5.26
C GLY A 131 1.54 0.82 -6.07
N ILE A 132 0.99 0.19 -7.11
CA ILE A 132 -0.19 0.68 -7.84
C ILE A 132 -1.23 -0.44 -7.93
N GLY A 133 -2.38 -0.24 -7.30
CA GLY A 133 -3.51 -1.18 -7.33
C GLY A 133 -4.73 -0.53 -7.96
N GLY A 134 -5.29 -1.13 -9.02
CA GLY A 134 -6.43 -0.54 -9.74
C GLY A 134 -7.70 -0.38 -8.90
N LEU A 135 -7.99 -1.33 -8.02
CA LEU A 135 -9.00 -1.21 -6.95
C LEU A 135 -8.32 -0.87 -5.62
N GLY A 136 -7.19 -1.48 -5.29
CA GLY A 136 -6.53 -1.15 -4.05
C GLY A 136 -5.26 -1.94 -3.74
N ILE A 137 -4.65 -1.57 -2.63
CA ILE A 137 -3.47 -2.23 -2.06
C ILE A 137 -3.85 -2.65 -0.64
N GLY A 138 -3.67 -3.93 -0.34
CA GLY A 138 -3.99 -4.52 0.96
C GLY A 138 -2.79 -5.26 1.53
N GLY A 139 -2.53 -5.08 2.82
CA GLY A 139 -1.55 -5.88 3.53
C GLY A 139 -1.37 -5.52 4.98
N ASP A 140 -0.49 -6.21 5.70
CA ASP A 140 -0.29 -5.96 7.13
C ASP A 140 0.64 -4.75 7.33
N ARG A 141 1.82 -4.76 6.70
CA ARG A 141 2.79 -3.67 6.74
C ARG A 141 3.08 -3.14 5.34
N LEU A 142 2.79 -1.87 5.12
CA LEU A 142 2.95 -1.20 3.85
C LEU A 142 3.90 0.00 4.02
N GLN A 143 5.06 -0.04 3.35
CA GLN A 143 6.08 0.99 3.41
C GLN A 143 6.43 1.53 2.02
N GLY A 144 6.34 2.85 1.83
CA GLY A 144 6.79 3.54 0.62
C GLY A 144 5.74 4.43 -0.02
N VAL A 145 5.58 4.34 -1.35
CA VAL A 145 4.66 5.19 -2.14
C VAL A 145 3.59 4.34 -2.79
N MET A 146 2.32 4.59 -2.46
CA MET A 146 1.23 3.71 -2.86
C MET A 146 0.02 4.46 -3.40
N LEU A 147 -0.56 3.93 -4.48
CA LEU A 147 -1.78 4.43 -5.09
C LEU A 147 -2.79 3.29 -5.23
N GLY A 148 -3.92 3.41 -4.53
CA GLY A 148 -5.06 2.51 -4.65
C GLY A 148 -6.26 3.20 -5.29
N GLY A 149 -6.82 2.63 -6.35
CA GLY A 149 -7.94 3.27 -7.08
C GLY A 149 -9.19 3.48 -6.23
N LEU A 150 -9.54 2.52 -5.37
CA LEU A 150 -10.56 2.67 -4.32
C LEU A 150 -9.92 2.89 -2.96
N GLY A 151 -8.85 2.18 -2.60
CA GLY A 151 -8.25 2.42 -1.29
C GLY A 151 -6.98 1.64 -1.00
N ILE A 152 -6.38 2.00 0.13
CA ILE A 152 -5.23 1.32 0.71
C ILE A 152 -5.61 0.91 2.13
N GLY A 153 -5.42 -0.37 2.45
CA GLY A 153 -5.80 -0.95 3.73
C GLY A 153 -4.68 -1.78 4.33
N GLY A 154 -4.42 -1.60 5.63
CA GLY A 154 -3.46 -2.44 6.34
C GLY A 154 -3.21 -2.02 7.77
N ASP A 155 -2.50 -2.81 8.56
CA ASP A 155 -2.30 -2.51 9.98
C ASP A 155 -1.27 -1.36 10.16
N ASP A 156 -0.09 -1.48 9.55
CA ASP A 156 1.02 -0.54 9.63
C ASP A 156 1.30 0.12 8.29
N LEU A 157 0.97 1.41 8.16
CA LEU A 157 1.16 2.18 6.93
C LEU A 157 2.21 3.27 7.15
N THR A 158 3.31 3.23 6.38
CA THR A 158 4.39 4.23 6.46
C THR A 158 4.78 4.79 5.10
N GLY A 159 4.68 6.10 4.90
CA GLY A 159 5.15 6.76 3.68
C GLY A 159 4.12 7.72 3.06
N ILE A 160 3.91 7.61 1.74
CA ILE A 160 3.00 8.48 0.97
C ILE A 160 1.94 7.61 0.30
N MET A 161 0.68 7.77 0.69
CA MET A 161 -0.39 6.88 0.24
C MET A 161 -1.63 7.66 -0.19
N ALA A 162 -2.18 7.29 -1.35
CA ALA A 162 -3.40 7.87 -1.89
C ALA A 162 -4.42 6.79 -2.25
N GLY A 163 -5.63 6.92 -1.68
CA GLY A 163 -6.76 6.05 -1.94
C GLY A 163 -7.96 6.83 -2.49
N GLY A 164 -8.57 6.36 -3.58
CA GLY A 164 -9.68 7.09 -4.21
C GLY A 164 -10.92 7.26 -3.31
N LEU A 165 -11.25 6.27 -2.49
CA LEU A 165 -12.21 6.36 -1.39
C LEU A 165 -11.51 6.61 -0.06
N GLY A 166 -10.41 5.93 0.23
CA GLY A 166 -9.73 6.18 1.50
C GLY A 166 -8.48 5.37 1.75
N VAL A 167 -7.81 5.73 2.85
CA VAL A 167 -6.70 4.98 3.42
C VAL A 167 -7.07 4.61 4.85
N GLY A 168 -6.94 3.34 5.21
CA GLY A 168 -7.37 2.82 6.51
C GLY A 168 -6.36 1.86 7.11
N GLY A 169 -6.12 1.97 8.42
CA GLY A 169 -5.21 1.09 9.13
C GLY A 169 -5.07 1.39 10.61
N ASP A 170 -4.35 0.58 11.38
CA ASP A 170 -4.20 0.82 12.81
C ASP A 170 -3.21 1.98 13.06
N ARG A 171 -2.03 1.93 12.44
CA ARG A 171 -0.96 2.94 12.58
C ARG A 171 -0.57 3.53 11.25
N LEU A 172 -0.71 4.85 11.13
CA LEU A 172 -0.40 5.60 9.90
C LEU A 172 0.68 6.64 10.18
N THR A 173 1.84 6.52 9.51
CA THR A 173 2.96 7.46 9.63
C THR A 173 3.38 8.05 8.27
N GLY A 174 3.18 9.35 8.06
CA GLY A 174 3.58 10.03 6.83
C GLY A 174 2.48 10.92 6.22
N LEU A 175 2.25 10.79 4.91
CA LEU A 175 1.30 11.58 4.13
C LEU A 175 0.20 10.68 3.55
N PHE A 176 -1.06 10.97 3.89
CA PHE A 176 -2.20 10.17 3.48
C PHE A 176 -3.29 11.03 2.87
N VAL A 177 -3.77 10.62 1.70
CA VAL A 177 -4.86 11.27 0.99
C VAL A 177 -5.96 10.25 0.70
N GLY A 178 -7.15 10.49 1.26
CA GLY A 178 -8.35 9.69 1.03
C GLY A 178 -9.46 10.53 0.43
N GLY A 179 -10.03 10.10 -0.71
CA GLY A 179 -11.09 10.87 -1.37
C GLY A 179 -12.34 11.05 -0.49
N LEU A 180 -12.73 10.04 0.28
CA LEU A 180 -13.71 10.15 1.37
C LEU A 180 -13.02 10.34 2.72
N GLY A 181 -11.95 9.60 3.02
CA GLY A 181 -11.29 9.83 4.30
C GLY A 181 -10.05 9.01 4.59
N VAL A 182 -9.43 9.36 5.71
CA VAL A 182 -8.31 8.63 6.29
C VAL A 182 -8.69 8.21 7.72
N GLY A 183 -8.53 6.94 8.05
CA GLY A 183 -8.98 6.39 9.33
C GLY A 183 -7.95 5.46 9.95
N GLY A 184 -7.82 5.50 11.27
CA GLY A 184 -6.99 4.56 12.01
C GLY A 184 -7.00 4.80 13.51
N ASP A 185 -6.12 4.15 14.26
CA ASP A 185 -6.02 4.35 15.71
C ASP A 185 -4.98 5.44 16.02
N ASP A 186 -3.74 5.27 15.57
CA ASP A 186 -2.64 6.23 15.74
C ASP A 186 -2.20 6.82 14.39
N LEU A 187 -2.42 8.13 14.22
CA LEU A 187 -2.14 8.87 13.00
C LEU A 187 -1.04 9.90 13.28
N THR A 188 0.14 9.74 12.69
CA THR A 188 1.26 10.70 12.77
C THR A 188 1.66 11.25 11.40
N GLY A 189 1.51 12.55 11.17
CA GLY A 189 1.93 13.22 9.93
C GLY A 189 0.88 14.16 9.32
N LEU A 190 0.65 14.07 8.02
CA LEU A 190 -0.32 14.89 7.27
C LEU A 190 -1.42 14.02 6.66
N PHE A 191 -2.66 14.35 6.99
CA PHE A 191 -3.85 13.60 6.60
C PHE A 191 -4.83 14.52 5.87
N VAL A 192 -5.26 14.11 4.68
CA VAL A 192 -6.24 14.83 3.88
C VAL A 192 -7.39 13.88 3.54
N GLY A 193 -8.58 14.17 4.08
CA GLY A 193 -9.79 13.40 3.83
C GLY A 193 -10.89 14.28 3.23
N GLY A 194 -11.60 13.83 2.20
CA GLY A 194 -12.73 14.62 1.67
C GLY A 194 -13.85 14.79 2.71
N LEU A 195 -14.44 13.69 3.17
CA LEU A 195 -15.47 13.67 4.20
C LEU A 195 -14.88 13.71 5.62
N GLY A 196 -13.73 13.07 5.87
CA GLY A 196 -13.13 13.19 7.19
C GLY A 196 -11.80 12.49 7.41
N VAL A 197 -11.18 12.84 8.54
CA VAL A 197 -10.06 12.10 9.12
C VAL A 197 -10.45 11.74 10.55
N GLY A 198 -10.19 10.50 10.96
CA GLY A 198 -10.47 10.11 12.33
C GLY A 198 -9.60 8.99 12.89
N GLY A 199 -9.49 8.99 14.21
CA GLY A 199 -8.78 7.97 14.96
C GLY A 199 -8.72 8.22 16.45
N ASP A 200 -7.97 7.46 17.21
CA ASP A 200 -7.85 7.68 18.64
C ASP A 200 -6.88 8.84 18.92
N ARG A 201 -5.71 8.82 18.27
CA ARG A 201 -4.70 9.88 18.35
C ARG A 201 -4.32 10.39 16.97
N VAL A 202 -4.36 11.71 16.81
CA VAL A 202 -3.92 12.39 15.58
C VAL A 202 -2.85 13.42 15.94
N THR A 203 -1.60 13.14 15.57
CA THR A 203 -0.45 14.02 15.78
C THR A 203 0.04 14.57 14.43
N GLY A 204 0.14 15.89 14.30
CA GLY A 204 0.56 16.58 13.08
C GLY A 204 -0.54 17.47 12.50
N ALA A 205 -0.95 17.23 11.25
CA ALA A 205 -1.94 18.02 10.54
C ALA A 205 -3.04 17.14 9.92
N ALA A 206 -4.30 17.41 10.26
CA ALA A 206 -5.45 16.76 9.66
C ALA A 206 -6.36 17.80 9.00
N LEU A 207 -6.67 17.57 7.72
CA LEU A 207 -7.46 18.45 6.87
C LEU A 207 -8.65 17.68 6.30
N ALA A 208 -9.86 18.23 6.46
CA ALA A 208 -11.04 17.63 5.83
C ALA A 208 -12.11 18.65 5.41
N ILE A 209 -12.90 18.36 4.39
CA ILE A 209 -14.05 19.22 4.05
C ILE A 209 -15.20 18.95 5.02
N GLY A 210 -15.47 17.67 5.31
CA GLY A 210 -16.48 17.29 6.30
C GLY A 210 -15.99 17.51 7.73
N GLY A 211 -15.65 16.43 8.43
CA GLY A 211 -15.34 16.49 9.86
C GLY A 211 -14.04 15.81 10.25
N LEU A 212 -13.53 16.19 11.42
CA LEU A 212 -12.40 15.56 12.08
C LEU A 212 -12.88 14.98 13.40
N GLY A 213 -12.55 13.71 13.67
CA GLY A 213 -12.97 13.01 14.87
C GLY A 213 -11.83 12.24 15.50
N ALA A 214 -11.36 12.66 16.67
CA ALA A 214 -10.39 11.87 17.41
C ALA A 214 -10.52 12.00 18.92
N GLU A 215 -10.04 11.03 19.70
CA GLU A 215 -9.99 11.22 21.15
C GLU A 215 -9.02 12.36 21.49
N ARG A 216 -7.84 12.36 20.85
CA ARG A 216 -6.79 13.36 21.07
C ARG A 216 -6.22 13.89 19.76
N PHE A 217 -6.20 15.21 19.64
CA PHE A 217 -5.49 15.93 18.58
C PHE A 217 -4.27 16.64 19.15
N GLU A 218 -3.13 16.50 18.48
CA GLU A 218 -1.88 17.21 18.76
C GLU A 218 -1.38 17.89 17.48
N GLY A 219 -1.50 19.21 17.39
CA GLY A 219 -1.08 19.99 16.22
C GLY A 219 -2.24 20.73 15.55
N LEU A 220 -2.40 20.59 14.24
CA LEU A 220 -3.40 21.29 13.44
C LEU A 220 -4.54 20.36 13.03
N ALA A 221 -5.77 20.70 13.41
CA ALA A 221 -6.98 20.07 12.94
C ALA A 221 -7.86 21.12 12.24
N ALA A 222 -7.99 21.06 10.92
CA ALA A 222 -8.80 22.02 10.16
C ALA A 222 -9.86 21.32 9.30
N CYS A 223 -11.12 21.69 9.51
CA CYS A 223 -12.24 21.13 8.78
C CYS A 223 -13.30 22.15 8.37
N GLY A 224 -14.13 21.78 7.40
CA GLY A 224 -15.26 22.63 6.98
C GLY A 224 -16.45 22.55 7.93
N ALA A 225 -16.80 21.37 8.44
CA ALA A 225 -18.02 21.15 9.20
C ALA A 225 -17.80 21.03 10.71
N TYR A 226 -17.31 19.90 11.21
CA TYR A 226 -17.23 19.65 12.66
C TYR A 226 -15.90 19.03 13.09
N LEU A 227 -15.33 19.56 14.17
CA LEU A 227 -14.19 19.00 14.88
C LEU A 227 -14.70 18.43 16.21
N ARG A 228 -14.52 17.13 16.43
CA ARG A 228 -14.99 16.45 17.65
C ARG A 228 -13.86 15.67 18.31
N GLY A 229 -13.71 15.85 19.61
CA GLY A 229 -12.78 15.04 20.40
C GLY A 229 -12.87 15.21 21.90
N GLN A 230 -11.91 14.64 22.62
CA GLN A 230 -11.79 14.80 24.08
C GLN A 230 -10.67 15.77 24.44
N GLU A 231 -9.55 15.69 23.75
CA GLU A 231 -8.37 16.53 23.96
C GLU A 231 -7.94 17.20 22.65
N LEU A 232 -7.57 18.47 22.73
CA LEU A 232 -6.96 19.23 21.63
C LEU A 232 -5.78 20.03 22.19
N ASP A 233 -4.57 19.65 21.82
CA ASP A 233 -3.35 20.42 22.02
C ASP A 233 -2.92 21.03 20.68
N GLY A 234 -3.08 22.35 20.51
CA GLY A 234 -2.74 23.07 19.29
C GLY A 234 -3.89 23.89 18.71
N VAL A 235 -4.16 23.73 17.40
CA VAL A 235 -5.09 24.58 16.64
C VAL A 235 -6.23 23.75 16.06
N GLY A 236 -7.46 24.05 16.48
CA GLY A 236 -8.69 23.48 15.94
C GLY A 236 -9.47 24.51 15.11
N ILE A 237 -9.75 24.20 13.86
CA ILE A 237 -10.54 25.02 12.94
C ILE A 237 -11.71 24.19 12.42
N GLY A 238 -12.93 24.72 12.54
CA GLY A 238 -14.15 24.03 12.12
C GLY A 238 -15.36 24.91 12.32
N ALA A 239 -16.43 24.73 11.53
CA ALA A 239 -17.66 25.48 11.78
C ALA A 239 -18.22 25.18 13.18
N TYR A 240 -18.16 23.92 13.61
CA TYR A 240 -18.49 23.50 14.96
C TYR A 240 -17.34 22.72 15.61
N ASN A 241 -16.68 23.32 16.59
CA ASN A 241 -15.64 22.68 17.39
C ASN A 241 -16.23 22.23 18.73
N ARG A 242 -16.23 20.92 18.99
CA ARG A 242 -16.75 20.32 20.22
C ARG A 242 -15.73 19.40 20.86
N ILE A 243 -15.02 19.92 21.86
CA ILE A 243 -14.06 19.19 22.67
C ILE A 243 -14.67 18.90 24.05
N GLY A 244 -14.88 17.62 24.34
CA GLY A 244 -15.57 17.12 25.52
C GLY A 244 -14.76 17.19 26.81
N GLY A 245 -13.43 17.25 26.69
CA GLY A 245 -12.48 17.40 27.79
C GLY A 245 -11.74 18.73 27.68
N ARG A 246 -10.45 18.65 27.41
CA ARG A 246 -9.49 19.74 27.56
C ARG A 246 -9.03 20.29 26.22
N VAL A 247 -8.90 21.60 26.16
CA VAL A 247 -8.32 22.33 25.02
C VAL A 247 -7.14 23.12 25.52
N ASP A 248 -5.94 22.79 25.04
CA ASP A 248 -4.72 23.56 25.23
C ASP A 248 -4.36 24.21 23.89
N GLY A 249 -4.79 25.45 23.67
CA GLY A 249 -4.48 26.17 22.42
C GLY A 249 -5.62 27.01 21.84
N LEU A 250 -5.75 27.00 20.52
CA LEU A 250 -6.61 27.90 19.75
C LEU A 250 -7.76 27.14 19.08
N GLN A 251 -8.99 27.61 19.28
CA GLN A 251 -10.14 27.17 18.48
C GLN A 251 -10.68 28.32 17.64
N ILE A 252 -10.97 28.05 16.37
CA ILE A 252 -11.60 28.99 15.44
C ILE A 252 -12.82 28.32 14.82
N GLY A 253 -13.98 28.94 14.97
CA GLY A 253 -15.21 28.37 14.44
C GLY A 253 -16.41 29.28 14.56
N ILE A 254 -17.57 28.82 14.08
CA ILE A 254 -18.84 29.51 14.36
C ILE A 254 -19.23 29.24 15.81
N LEU A 255 -19.15 27.97 16.21
CA LEU A 255 -19.44 27.50 17.55
C LEU A 255 -18.21 26.76 18.10
N ASN A 256 -17.72 27.23 19.25
CA ASN A 256 -16.63 26.57 19.98
C ASN A 256 -17.15 26.07 21.34
N PHE A 257 -16.78 24.85 21.70
CA PHE A 257 -17.11 24.24 22.98
C PHE A 257 -15.91 23.49 23.54
N ALA A 258 -15.51 23.87 24.75
CA ALA A 258 -14.53 23.17 25.57
C ALA A 258 -15.08 23.02 26.99
N ARG A 259 -14.98 21.80 27.56
CA ARG A 259 -15.30 21.62 28.98
C ARG A 259 -14.24 22.29 29.86
N GLU A 260 -12.99 22.19 29.48
CA GLU A 260 -11.86 22.87 30.09
C GLU A 260 -11.04 23.57 28.99
N LEU A 261 -10.87 24.88 29.10
CA LEU A 261 -10.12 25.70 28.16
C LEU A 261 -8.84 26.20 28.83
N HIS A 262 -7.71 26.03 28.15
CA HIS A 262 -6.40 26.60 28.44
C HIS A 262 -5.88 27.24 27.16
N GLY A 263 -6.38 28.43 26.85
CA GLY A 263 -6.10 29.09 25.59
C GLY A 263 -7.20 30.04 25.14
N VAL A 264 -7.41 30.12 23.81
CA VAL A 264 -8.27 31.11 23.16
C VAL A 264 -9.27 30.43 22.24
N GLN A 265 -10.51 30.88 22.28
CA GLN A 265 -11.55 30.54 21.30
C GLN A 265 -11.96 31.81 20.57
N VAL A 266 -12.12 31.71 19.25
CA VAL A 266 -12.61 32.79 18.38
C VAL A 266 -13.78 32.25 17.57
N GLY A 267 -14.93 32.91 17.69
CA GLY A 267 -16.14 32.48 17.02
C GLY A 267 -17.38 33.26 17.39
N LEU A 268 -18.49 33.02 16.68
CA LEU A 268 -19.77 33.69 16.98
C LEU A 268 -20.22 33.37 18.40
N LEU A 269 -20.02 32.14 18.87
CA LEU A 269 -20.34 31.75 20.22
C LEU A 269 -19.33 30.72 20.76
N ASN A 270 -18.81 31.00 21.96
CA ASN A 270 -17.69 30.26 22.55
C ASN A 270 -18.02 29.80 23.97
N TYR A 271 -17.97 28.50 24.23
CA TYR A 271 -18.17 27.91 25.55
C TYR A 271 -16.87 27.43 26.20
N ALA A 272 -16.63 27.89 27.42
CA ALA A 272 -15.57 27.41 28.30
C ALA A 272 -16.16 26.99 29.66
N GLY A 273 -16.13 25.69 29.97
CA GLY A 273 -16.81 25.14 31.16
C GLY A 273 -16.15 25.51 32.50
N ASN A 274 -14.84 25.76 32.49
CA ASN A 274 -14.00 26.19 33.62
C ASN A 274 -14.10 27.70 33.92
N ASN A 275 -14.80 28.48 33.09
CA ASN A 275 -15.05 29.90 33.36
C ASN A 275 -16.11 30.15 34.45
N ARG A 276 -16.08 31.35 35.04
CA ARG A 276 -17.10 31.82 35.99
C ARG A 276 -18.49 31.78 35.33
N ARG A 277 -19.56 31.59 36.12
CA ARG A 277 -20.94 31.37 35.60
C ARG A 277 -21.39 32.36 34.50
N GLY A 278 -21.01 33.64 34.59
CA GLY A 278 -21.37 34.67 33.61
C GLY A 278 -20.47 34.76 32.36
N THR A 279 -19.32 34.09 32.36
CA THR A 279 -18.33 34.12 31.25
C THR A 279 -18.13 32.75 30.59
N LYS A 280 -19.00 31.79 30.90
CA LYS A 280 -18.99 30.48 30.25
C LYS A 280 -19.31 30.59 28.77
N TRP A 281 -20.27 31.42 28.41
CA TRP A 281 -20.64 31.72 27.03
C TRP A 281 -20.27 33.16 26.70
N LEU A 282 -19.41 33.36 25.69
CA LEU A 282 -19.04 34.68 25.21
C LEU A 282 -19.10 34.75 23.67
N PRO A 283 -19.64 35.86 23.11
CA PRO A 283 -19.60 36.10 21.68
C PRO A 283 -18.22 36.64 21.25
N GLY A 284 -17.83 36.37 20.01
CA GLY A 284 -16.59 36.89 19.41
C GLY A 284 -15.34 36.15 19.88
N PHE A 285 -15.03 36.21 21.17
CA PHE A 285 -13.88 35.52 21.76
C PHE A 285 -14.15 35.02 23.18
N ASN A 286 -13.42 33.99 23.58
CA ASN A 286 -13.36 33.49 24.96
C ASN A 286 -11.93 33.05 25.26
N CYS A 287 -11.47 33.19 26.49
CA CYS A 287 -10.13 32.78 26.89
C CYS A 287 -10.08 32.36 28.35
N HIS A 288 -9.11 31.50 28.67
CA HIS A 288 -8.80 31.08 30.03
C HIS A 288 -7.33 30.68 30.11
N PHE A 289 -6.61 31.26 31.07
CA PHE A 289 -5.18 31.06 31.29
C PHE A 289 -4.96 30.95 32.81
N GLY A 290 -5.15 29.75 33.37
CA GLY A 290 -5.05 29.50 34.80
C GLY A 290 -5.47 28.08 35.14
N ASP A 291 -5.09 27.62 36.33
CA ASP A 291 -5.51 26.33 36.91
C ASP A 291 -6.94 26.37 37.45
#